data_AF-A0A015XCC9-F1
#
_entry.id   AF-A0A015XCC9-F1
#
_cell.length_a   1.000
_cell.length_b   1.000
_cell.length_c   1.000
_cell.angle_alpha   90.00
_cell.angle_beta   90.00
_cell.angle_gamma   90.00
#
_symmetry.space_group_name_H-M   'P 1'
#
loop_
_entity.id
_entity.type
_entity.pdbx_description
1 polymer ?
#
loop_
_entity_poly.entity_id
_entity_poly.type
_entity_poly.pdbx_seq_one_letter_code
_entity_poly.pdbx_strand_id
1 'polypeptide(L)'
;MIVEVNHKCSDFDSYRAARVKSLFNVEKGCDWHHVAELPDISEDWQIGLIVGPSGSGKTSIGSKIFPDAGIYDLYSNWAVDKPIIDAIAPDGDFNQVTKAFVSVGLGDVPAWLRPFHVLSNGEQFRAGLARLICEHPENTVVDEFTSVIDRQVAKVGAAAFARSWRKGKGKIVLLSCHYDIIEWLQPDWVYDTREARLSRDCLRQRPQIQLDIFQTSGKLWKYFQPHHYLKLPYPVAASYFVGCVNGEPVCHVAFSPFFQSKGYRAMRLVVLPEWQGIGIGSAFLNEVCRLHLEGKGRCGRQYSTYFNTSHPQLCNSLRRQKGWIQRSATLYGCNKARNIASLKKSKQDPKGGYGGHFRAIQGFKYVGIQGNE
;
A
#
# COMPACT_ATOMS: atom_id res chain seq x y z
N MET A 1 -10.73 -25.11 16.15
CA MET A 1 -12.17 -25.24 15.81
C MET A 1 -12.37 -26.13 14.58
N ILE A 2 -13.52 -26.81 14.49
CA ILE A 2 -13.90 -27.63 13.33
C ILE A 2 -14.98 -26.88 12.55
N VAL A 3 -14.77 -26.67 11.24
CA VAL A 3 -15.74 -26.06 10.34
C VAL A 3 -16.24 -27.09 9.36
N GLU A 4 -17.51 -27.48 9.51
CA GLU A 4 -18.17 -28.41 8.59
C GLU A 4 -19.01 -27.65 7.57
N VAL A 5 -18.81 -27.94 6.29
CA VAL A 5 -19.61 -27.38 5.20
C VAL A 5 -20.32 -28.50 4.46
N ASN A 6 -21.63 -28.33 4.32
CA ASN A 6 -22.55 -29.27 3.71
C ASN A 6 -23.35 -28.53 2.64
N HIS A 7 -23.03 -28.73 1.37
CA HIS A 7 -23.88 -28.32 0.25
C HIS A 7 -24.63 -29.54 -0.24
N LYS A 8 -25.94 -29.55 0.01
CA LYS A 8 -26.85 -30.60 -0.47
C LYS A 8 -27.74 -30.00 -1.54
N CYS A 9 -27.85 -30.69 -2.66
CA CYS A 9 -28.79 -30.34 -3.72
C CYS A 9 -29.93 -31.35 -3.70
N SER A 10 -31.18 -30.88 -3.63
CA SER A 10 -32.34 -31.75 -3.85
C SER A 10 -32.27 -32.28 -5.28
N ASP A 11 -32.55 -33.57 -5.46
CA ASP A 11 -32.50 -34.14 -6.80
C ASP A 11 -33.63 -33.56 -7.68
N PHE A 12 -33.32 -33.22 -8.93
CA PHE A 12 -34.25 -32.58 -9.86
C PHE A 12 -34.54 -33.49 -11.06
N ASP A 13 -35.83 -33.67 -11.37
CA ASP A 13 -36.31 -34.59 -12.42
C ASP A 13 -36.80 -33.91 -13.70
N SER A 14 -36.41 -32.66 -13.93
CA SER A 14 -36.70 -32.00 -15.22
C SER A 14 -36.08 -32.78 -16.39
N TYR A 15 -36.71 -32.74 -17.57
CA TYR A 15 -36.20 -33.40 -18.78
C TYR A 15 -34.72 -33.11 -19.05
N ARG A 16 -34.29 -31.84 -18.90
CA ARG A 16 -32.87 -31.46 -19.08
C ARG A 16 -31.97 -32.10 -18.03
N ALA A 17 -32.38 -32.11 -16.76
CA ALA A 17 -31.61 -32.75 -15.69
C ALA A 17 -31.50 -34.27 -15.91
N ALA A 18 -32.62 -34.95 -16.17
CA ALA A 18 -32.64 -36.39 -16.47
C ALA A 18 -31.80 -36.75 -17.71
N ARG A 19 -31.84 -35.92 -18.76
CA ARG A 19 -31.02 -36.11 -19.97
C ARG A 19 -29.53 -35.92 -19.69
N VAL A 20 -29.14 -34.96 -18.85
CA VAL A 20 -27.73 -34.78 -18.43
C VAL A 20 -27.27 -35.96 -17.56
N LYS A 21 -28.09 -36.37 -16.58
CA LYS A 21 -27.84 -37.56 -15.76
C LYS A 21 -27.61 -38.80 -16.62
N SER A 22 -28.44 -39.02 -17.64
CA SER A 22 -28.32 -40.12 -18.59
C SER A 22 -27.11 -40.00 -19.52
N LEU A 23 -26.86 -38.81 -20.09
CA LEU A 23 -25.76 -38.59 -21.04
C LEU A 23 -24.37 -38.73 -20.41
N PHE A 24 -24.21 -38.31 -19.15
CA PHE A 24 -22.93 -38.29 -18.45
C PHE A 24 -22.85 -39.32 -17.31
N ASN A 25 -23.87 -40.16 -17.14
CA ASN A 25 -23.97 -41.19 -16.10
C ASN A 25 -23.75 -40.65 -14.68
N VAL A 26 -24.43 -39.55 -14.34
CA VAL A 26 -24.37 -38.89 -13.03
C VAL A 26 -25.72 -39.03 -12.34
N GLU A 27 -25.74 -39.53 -11.10
CA GLU A 27 -27.00 -39.82 -10.40
C GLU A 27 -27.60 -38.60 -9.67
N LYS A 28 -26.77 -37.66 -9.20
CA LYS A 28 -27.20 -36.49 -8.41
C LYS A 28 -26.45 -35.22 -8.79
N GLY A 29 -27.08 -34.06 -8.57
CA GLY A 29 -26.37 -32.78 -8.48
C GLY A 29 -25.48 -32.80 -7.23
N CYS A 30 -24.17 -32.65 -7.44
CA CYS A 30 -23.09 -32.80 -6.44
C CYS A 30 -23.49 -32.51 -4.98
N ASP A 31 -23.48 -33.54 -4.12
CA ASP A 31 -23.43 -33.38 -2.66
C ASP A 31 -21.97 -33.13 -2.28
N TRP A 32 -21.67 -31.97 -1.68
CA TRP A 32 -20.31 -31.60 -1.29
C TRP A 32 -20.23 -31.47 0.23
N HIS A 33 -19.38 -32.31 0.84
CA HIS A 33 -19.10 -32.33 2.27
C HIS A 33 -17.61 -32.06 2.48
N HIS A 34 -17.28 -31.08 3.33
CA HIS A 34 -15.90 -30.78 3.69
C HIS A 34 -15.79 -30.40 5.16
N VAL A 35 -14.80 -30.98 5.84
CA VAL A 35 -14.46 -30.66 7.23
C VAL A 35 -13.11 -29.99 7.23
N ALA A 36 -13.04 -28.78 7.78
CA ALA A 36 -11.80 -28.03 7.92
C ALA A 36 -11.46 -27.86 9.39
N GLU A 37 -10.29 -28.36 9.79
CA GLU A 37 -9.72 -28.10 11.10
C GLU A 37 -8.90 -26.80 11.06
N LEU A 38 -9.44 -25.77 11.70
CA LEU A 38 -8.88 -24.42 11.72
C LEU A 38 -8.46 -24.03 13.14
N PRO A 39 -7.54 -23.05 13.29
CA PRO A 39 -7.26 -22.45 14.60
C PRO A 39 -8.49 -21.90 15.26
N ASP A 40 -8.56 -22.08 16.57
CA ASP A 40 -9.63 -21.51 17.36
C ASP A 40 -9.56 -19.99 17.37
N ILE A 41 -10.71 -19.34 17.42
CA ILE A 41 -10.82 -17.88 17.47
C ILE A 41 -10.29 -17.34 18.80
N SER A 42 -10.14 -18.16 19.83
CA SER A 42 -9.49 -17.78 21.09
C SER A 42 -7.95 -17.77 21.05
N GLU A 43 -7.32 -18.42 20.07
CA GLU A 43 -5.85 -18.48 19.96
C GLU A 43 -5.21 -17.14 19.56
N ASP A 44 -3.92 -16.94 19.84
CA ASP A 44 -3.21 -15.69 19.52
C ASP A 44 -2.76 -15.66 18.05
N TRP A 45 -3.66 -15.22 17.17
CA TRP A 45 -3.39 -14.94 15.76
C TRP A 45 -4.22 -13.75 15.28
N GLN A 46 -3.78 -13.09 14.22
CA GLN A 46 -4.48 -11.94 13.62
C GLN A 46 -4.80 -12.13 12.14
N ILE A 47 -3.99 -12.87 11.39
CA ILE A 47 -4.15 -13.04 9.95
C ILE A 47 -4.16 -14.53 9.61
N GLY A 48 -5.33 -15.03 9.23
CA GLY A 48 -5.52 -16.32 8.59
C GLY A 48 -5.57 -16.22 7.08
N LEU A 49 -5.13 -17.26 6.39
CA LEU A 49 -5.25 -17.36 4.94
C LEU A 49 -5.81 -18.73 4.55
N ILE A 50 -6.85 -18.74 3.71
CA ILE A 50 -7.37 -19.95 3.09
C ILE A 50 -7.07 -19.88 1.59
N VAL A 51 -6.31 -20.86 1.09
CA VAL A 51 -5.92 -20.96 -0.32
C VAL A 51 -6.53 -22.19 -1.00
N GLY A 52 -6.69 -22.10 -2.32
CA GLY A 52 -7.20 -23.21 -3.11
C GLY A 52 -7.79 -22.80 -4.46
N PRO A 53 -7.95 -23.76 -5.39
CA PRO A 53 -8.52 -23.50 -6.70
C PRO A 53 -9.96 -22.97 -6.61
N SER A 54 -10.45 -22.37 -7.70
CA SER A 54 -11.87 -21.97 -7.75
C SER A 54 -12.78 -23.18 -7.55
N GLY A 55 -13.89 -23.01 -6.84
CA GLY A 55 -14.81 -24.10 -6.52
C GLY A 55 -14.38 -25.04 -5.37
N SER A 56 -13.24 -24.81 -4.71
CA SER A 56 -12.78 -25.64 -3.58
C SER A 56 -13.48 -25.39 -2.24
N GLY A 57 -14.52 -24.54 -2.22
CA GLY A 57 -15.30 -24.26 -1.00
C GLY A 57 -14.72 -23.19 -0.07
N LYS A 58 -13.69 -22.42 -0.48
CA LYS A 58 -13.10 -21.33 0.33
C LYS A 58 -14.15 -20.38 0.92
N THR A 59 -15.02 -19.84 0.07
CA THR A 59 -16.11 -18.92 0.45
C THR A 59 -17.04 -19.56 1.48
N SER A 60 -17.36 -20.83 1.30
CA SER A 60 -18.27 -21.56 2.20
C SER A 60 -17.64 -21.91 3.54
N ILE A 61 -16.32 -22.14 3.59
CA ILE A 61 -15.58 -22.27 4.84
C ILE A 61 -15.50 -20.91 5.52
N GLY A 62 -15.10 -19.87 4.78
CA GLY A 62 -14.95 -18.51 5.28
C GLY A 62 -16.21 -17.94 5.91
N SER A 63 -17.38 -18.13 5.29
CA SER A 63 -18.66 -17.64 5.83
C SER A 63 -19.05 -18.27 7.17
N LYS A 64 -18.46 -19.41 7.54
CA LYS A 64 -18.73 -20.10 8.82
C LYS A 64 -17.70 -19.82 9.91
N ILE A 65 -16.57 -19.18 9.59
CA ILE A 65 -15.52 -18.87 10.57
C ILE A 65 -16.01 -17.84 11.58
N PHE A 66 -16.70 -16.80 11.11
CA PHE A 66 -17.28 -15.76 11.95
C PHE A 66 -18.79 -15.66 11.68
N PRO A 67 -19.62 -16.47 12.36
CA PRO A 67 -21.07 -16.55 12.09
C PRO A 67 -21.78 -15.19 12.15
N ASP A 68 -21.36 -14.31 13.07
CA ASP A 68 -21.99 -13.01 13.29
C ASP A 68 -21.46 -11.90 12.35
N ALA A 69 -20.28 -12.08 11.75
CA ALA A 69 -19.64 -11.06 10.90
C ALA A 69 -19.83 -11.33 9.40
N GLY A 70 -19.91 -12.62 9.01
CA GLY A 70 -19.99 -13.02 7.60
C GLY A 70 -18.76 -12.61 6.78
N ILE A 71 -18.94 -12.56 5.45
CA ILE A 71 -17.92 -12.07 4.51
C ILE A 71 -18.10 -10.57 4.32
N TYR A 72 -17.03 -9.82 4.51
CA TYR A 72 -17.00 -8.39 4.33
C TYR A 72 -17.09 -8.02 2.84
N ASP A 73 -18.11 -7.26 2.50
CA ASP A 73 -18.29 -6.75 1.14
C ASP A 73 -17.52 -5.43 0.94
N LEU A 74 -16.38 -5.52 0.25
CA LEU A 74 -15.51 -4.40 -0.11
C LEU A 74 -16.17 -3.38 -1.05
N TYR A 75 -17.24 -3.77 -1.75
CA TYR A 75 -17.88 -3.01 -2.83
C TYR A 75 -19.24 -2.42 -2.45
N SER A 76 -19.79 -2.79 -1.29
CA SER A 76 -21.06 -2.24 -0.79
C SER A 76 -20.91 -0.86 -0.15
N ASN A 77 -22.03 -0.13 -0.07
CA ASN A 77 -22.19 1.07 0.74
C ASN A 77 -21.24 2.24 0.42
N TRP A 78 -20.86 2.41 -0.85
CA TRP A 78 -20.11 3.58 -1.31
C TRP A 78 -21.04 4.69 -1.78
N ALA A 79 -20.80 5.92 -1.33
CA ALA A 79 -21.50 7.09 -1.82
C ALA A 79 -21.20 7.35 -3.31
N VAL A 80 -22.25 7.63 -4.09
CA VAL A 80 -22.13 7.82 -5.54
C VAL A 80 -21.58 9.21 -5.89
N ASP A 81 -21.83 10.19 -5.03
CA ASP A 81 -21.59 11.62 -5.25
C ASP A 81 -20.40 12.17 -4.43
N LYS A 82 -19.67 11.31 -3.71
CA LYS A 82 -18.53 11.71 -2.88
C LYS A 82 -17.24 11.01 -3.31
N PRO A 83 -16.08 11.66 -3.16
CA PRO A 83 -14.80 11.02 -3.40
C PRO A 83 -14.51 9.96 -2.32
N ILE A 84 -13.72 8.94 -2.66
CA ILE A 84 -13.41 7.85 -1.72
C ILE A 84 -12.70 8.32 -0.45
N ILE A 85 -11.95 9.42 -0.49
CA ILE A 85 -11.30 10.01 0.70
C ILE A 85 -12.31 10.45 1.76
N ASP A 86 -13.49 10.91 1.34
CA ASP A 86 -14.55 11.38 2.24
C ASP A 86 -15.49 10.23 2.67
N ALA A 87 -15.50 9.13 1.91
CA ALA A 87 -16.35 7.97 2.20
C ALA A 87 -15.74 7.01 3.24
N ILE A 88 -14.42 7.05 3.45
CA ILE A 88 -13.72 6.18 4.41
C ILE A 88 -13.52 6.93 5.72
N ALA A 89 -14.06 6.38 6.82
CA ALA A 89 -13.97 6.97 8.16
C ALA A 89 -14.31 8.48 8.16
N PRO A 90 -15.54 8.86 7.80
CA PRO A 90 -15.93 10.27 7.60
C PRO A 90 -15.71 11.14 8.84
N ASP A 91 -15.85 10.56 10.03
CA ASP A 91 -15.61 11.23 11.32
C ASP A 91 -14.18 11.00 11.86
N GLY A 92 -13.31 10.34 11.08
CA GLY A 92 -11.95 9.96 11.46
C GLY A 92 -10.88 11.00 11.09
N ASP A 93 -9.63 10.71 11.46
CA ASP A 93 -8.50 11.57 11.11
C ASP A 93 -8.11 11.42 9.64
N PHE A 94 -7.94 12.55 8.94
CA PHE A 94 -7.47 12.58 7.54
C PHE A 94 -6.17 11.79 7.32
N ASN A 95 -5.23 11.84 8.28
CA ASN A 95 -3.96 11.11 8.14
C ASN A 95 -4.14 9.60 8.29
N GLN A 96 -5.20 9.13 8.97
CA GLN A 96 -5.55 7.72 9.06
C GLN A 96 -5.97 7.20 7.68
N VAL A 97 -6.87 7.90 6.99
CA VAL A 97 -7.38 7.48 5.68
C VAL A 97 -6.29 7.48 4.61
N THR A 98 -5.51 8.56 4.52
CA THR A 98 -4.39 8.63 3.57
C THR A 98 -3.32 7.56 3.84
N LYS A 99 -3.08 7.20 5.10
CA LYS A 99 -2.19 6.10 5.47
C LYS A 99 -2.77 4.74 5.09
N ALA A 100 -4.09 4.56 5.19
CA ALA A 100 -4.76 3.33 4.76
C ALA A 100 -4.61 3.12 3.25
N PHE A 101 -4.85 4.14 2.43
CA PHE A 101 -4.64 4.07 0.98
C PHE A 101 -3.23 3.65 0.57
N VAL A 102 -2.20 4.23 1.19
CA VAL A 102 -0.82 3.83 0.90
C VAL A 102 -0.52 2.41 1.40
N SER A 103 -1.15 1.97 2.49
CA SER A 103 -0.96 0.63 3.05
C SER A 103 -1.57 -0.48 2.19
N VAL A 104 -2.42 -0.13 1.22
CA VAL A 104 -3.02 -1.07 0.25
C VAL A 104 -2.51 -0.82 -1.18
N GLY A 105 -1.47 0.00 -1.34
CA GLY A 105 -0.90 0.30 -2.66
C GLY A 105 -1.80 1.19 -3.54
N LEU A 106 -2.77 1.91 -2.98
CA LEU A 106 -3.54 2.94 -3.67
C LEU A 106 -2.86 4.30 -3.48
N GLY A 107 -1.65 4.45 -4.03
CA GLY A 107 -0.83 5.66 -3.85
C GLY A 107 -1.10 6.80 -4.82
N ASP A 108 -1.97 6.60 -5.81
CA ASP A 108 -2.30 7.60 -6.80
C ASP A 108 -3.29 8.63 -6.22
N VAL A 109 -2.80 9.80 -5.85
CA VAL A 109 -3.59 10.86 -5.19
C VAL A 109 -4.83 11.29 -6.00
N PRO A 110 -4.77 11.43 -7.35
CA PRO A 110 -5.97 11.67 -8.16
C PRO A 110 -7.09 10.65 -7.97
N ALA A 111 -6.77 9.37 -7.76
CA ALA A 111 -7.78 8.34 -7.51
C ALA A 111 -8.55 8.59 -6.20
N TRP A 112 -7.93 9.20 -5.19
CA TRP A 112 -8.58 9.49 -3.90
C TRP A 112 -9.70 10.51 -4.00
N LEU A 113 -9.65 11.38 -5.03
CA LEU A 113 -10.60 12.45 -5.29
C LEU A 113 -11.76 12.03 -6.20
N ARG A 114 -11.84 10.73 -6.54
CA ARG A 114 -12.86 10.19 -7.42
C ARG A 114 -13.90 9.39 -6.63
N PRO A 115 -15.18 9.39 -7.06
CA PRO A 115 -16.17 8.46 -6.55
C PRO A 115 -15.79 6.99 -6.80
N PHE A 116 -16.28 6.07 -5.96
CA PHE A 116 -15.90 4.67 -6.04
C PHE A 116 -16.23 4.03 -7.40
N HIS A 117 -17.40 4.35 -7.97
CA HIS A 117 -17.90 3.74 -9.21
C HIS A 117 -17.08 4.09 -10.47
N VAL A 118 -16.26 5.15 -10.45
CA VAL A 118 -15.40 5.52 -11.61
C VAL A 118 -14.00 4.93 -11.52
N LEU A 119 -13.67 4.26 -10.42
CA LEU A 119 -12.38 3.59 -10.24
C LEU A 119 -12.34 2.29 -11.01
N SER A 120 -11.14 1.88 -11.44
CA SER A 120 -10.91 0.53 -11.99
C SER A 120 -11.16 -0.54 -10.92
N ASN A 121 -11.43 -1.79 -11.33
CA ASN A 121 -11.68 -2.90 -10.39
C ASN A 121 -10.56 -3.08 -9.35
N GLY A 122 -9.29 -2.94 -9.77
CA GLY A 122 -8.15 -3.02 -8.86
C GLY A 122 -8.03 -1.82 -7.91
N GLU A 123 -8.44 -0.63 -8.32
CA GLU A 123 -8.54 0.55 -7.44
C GLU A 123 -9.71 0.42 -6.45
N GLN A 124 -10.87 -0.06 -6.90
CA GLN A 124 -12.04 -0.35 -6.06
C GLN A 124 -11.70 -1.36 -4.95
N PHE A 125 -11.07 -2.48 -5.32
CA PHE A 125 -10.61 -3.48 -4.35
C PHE A 125 -9.69 -2.87 -3.30
N ARG A 126 -8.70 -2.06 -3.71
CA ARG A 126 -7.79 -1.38 -2.79
C ARG A 126 -8.52 -0.33 -1.93
N ALA A 127 -9.45 0.43 -2.47
CA ALA A 127 -10.27 1.37 -1.70
C ALA A 127 -11.10 0.65 -0.62
N GLY A 128 -11.68 -0.51 -0.96
CA GLY A 128 -12.33 -1.42 -0.02
C GLY A 128 -11.40 -1.87 1.11
N LEU A 129 -10.20 -2.33 0.78
CA LEU A 129 -9.21 -2.72 1.80
C LEU A 129 -8.76 -1.54 2.67
N ALA A 130 -8.67 -0.33 2.10
CA ALA A 130 -8.36 0.87 2.87
C ALA A 130 -9.48 1.20 3.86
N ARG A 131 -10.75 1.05 3.44
CA ARG A 131 -11.92 1.17 4.33
C ARG A 131 -11.85 0.17 5.47
N LEU A 132 -11.59 -1.11 5.13
CA LEU A 132 -11.45 -2.19 6.10
C LEU A 132 -10.33 -1.94 7.13
N ILE A 133 -9.18 -1.42 6.72
CA ILE A 133 -8.08 -1.05 7.63
C ILE A 133 -8.51 0.06 8.59
N CYS A 134 -9.33 1.01 8.14
CA CYS A 134 -9.80 2.13 8.97
C CYS A 134 -10.88 1.69 9.97
N GLU A 135 -11.84 0.88 9.52
CA GLU A 135 -12.91 0.34 10.37
C GLU A 135 -12.36 -0.65 11.41
N HIS A 136 -11.36 -1.45 11.03
CA HIS A 136 -10.67 -2.44 11.87
C HIS A 136 -11.65 -3.30 12.72
N PRO A 137 -12.60 -4.01 12.08
CA PRO A 137 -13.53 -4.88 12.81
C PRO A 137 -12.78 -5.96 13.60
N GLU A 138 -13.37 -6.38 14.73
CA GLU A 138 -12.77 -7.40 15.61
C GLU A 138 -12.56 -8.74 14.90
N ASN A 139 -13.50 -9.14 14.04
CA ASN A 139 -13.46 -10.37 13.27
C ASN A 139 -14.00 -10.11 11.87
N THR A 140 -13.29 -10.53 10.82
CA THR A 140 -13.74 -10.31 9.45
C THR A 140 -13.18 -11.35 8.47
N VAL A 141 -13.94 -11.65 7.42
CA VAL A 141 -13.48 -12.48 6.30
C VAL A 141 -13.52 -11.66 5.03
N VAL A 142 -12.45 -11.71 4.23
CA VAL A 142 -12.41 -11.09 2.91
C VAL A 142 -12.23 -12.19 1.88
N ASP A 143 -13.20 -12.28 0.96
CA ASP A 143 -13.12 -13.19 -0.18
C ASP A 143 -12.38 -12.56 -1.36
N GLU A 144 -11.89 -13.39 -2.28
CA GLU A 144 -11.23 -12.97 -3.51
C GLU A 144 -10.01 -12.04 -3.27
N PHE A 145 -9.29 -12.27 -2.18
CA PHE A 145 -8.15 -11.45 -1.79
C PHE A 145 -7.07 -11.49 -2.88
N THR A 146 -6.81 -10.32 -3.46
CA THR A 146 -5.83 -10.04 -4.52
C THR A 146 -6.11 -10.65 -5.91
N SER A 147 -7.33 -11.12 -6.19
CA SER A 147 -7.62 -11.74 -7.50
C SER A 147 -7.77 -10.75 -8.65
N VAL A 148 -8.16 -9.49 -8.36
CA VAL A 148 -8.40 -8.45 -9.38
C VAL A 148 -7.21 -7.53 -9.66
N ILE A 149 -6.03 -7.84 -9.12
CA ILE A 149 -4.82 -7.02 -9.25
C ILE A 149 -3.66 -7.84 -9.84
N ASP A 150 -2.76 -7.15 -10.55
CA ASP A 150 -1.52 -7.75 -11.06
C ASP A 150 -0.72 -8.44 -9.94
N ARG A 151 0.00 -9.52 -10.29
CA ARG A 151 0.68 -10.37 -9.31
C ARG A 151 1.76 -9.64 -8.52
N GLN A 152 2.48 -8.70 -9.14
CA GLN A 152 3.51 -7.94 -8.42
C GLN A 152 2.87 -6.97 -7.44
N VAL A 153 1.81 -6.29 -7.87
CA VAL A 153 1.00 -5.40 -7.01
C VAL A 153 0.37 -6.20 -5.86
N ALA A 154 -0.13 -7.41 -6.12
CA ALA A 154 -0.71 -8.30 -5.13
C ALA A 154 0.28 -8.65 -4.01
N LYS A 155 1.50 -9.05 -4.37
CA LYS A 155 2.57 -9.39 -3.43
C LYS A 155 2.92 -8.21 -2.54
N VAL A 156 3.23 -7.06 -3.14
CA VAL A 156 3.60 -5.84 -2.41
C VAL A 156 2.43 -5.35 -1.53
N GLY A 157 1.22 -5.35 -2.09
CA GLY A 157 -0.02 -4.98 -1.42
C GLY A 157 -0.33 -5.86 -0.21
N ALA A 158 -0.19 -7.18 -0.34
CA ALA A 158 -0.39 -8.12 0.76
C ALA A 158 0.57 -7.87 1.93
N ALA A 159 1.85 -7.63 1.64
CA ALA A 159 2.83 -7.29 2.67
C ALA A 159 2.53 -5.95 3.36
N ALA A 160 2.12 -4.94 2.59
CA ALA A 160 1.76 -3.63 3.13
C ALA A 160 0.48 -3.68 3.97
N PHE A 161 -0.53 -4.45 3.51
CA PHE A 161 -1.78 -4.71 4.19
C PHE A 161 -1.53 -5.41 5.53
N ALA A 162 -0.82 -6.54 5.53
CA ALA A 162 -0.51 -7.31 6.73
C ALA A 162 0.18 -6.45 7.80
N ARG A 163 1.18 -5.67 7.39
CA ARG A 163 1.89 -4.76 8.31
C ARG A 163 0.96 -3.68 8.89
N SER A 164 -0.06 -3.26 8.16
CA SER A 164 -1.04 -2.28 8.65
C SER A 164 -2.05 -2.94 9.58
N TRP A 165 -2.61 -4.08 9.20
CA TRP A 165 -3.61 -4.83 9.96
C TRP A 165 -3.09 -5.21 11.36
N ARG A 166 -1.85 -5.72 11.42
CA ARG A 166 -1.18 -6.14 12.67
C ARG A 166 -0.97 -5.03 13.72
N LYS A 167 -1.28 -3.78 13.40
CA LYS A 167 -1.20 -2.67 14.36
C LYS A 167 -2.44 -2.55 15.24
N GLY A 168 -3.57 -3.13 14.82
CA GLY A 168 -4.78 -3.22 15.64
C GLY A 168 -4.88 -4.58 16.32
N LYS A 169 -6.06 -4.91 16.86
CA LYS A 169 -6.32 -6.15 17.61
C LYS A 169 -7.24 -7.15 16.89
N GLY A 170 -7.96 -6.70 15.86
CA GLY A 170 -8.87 -7.54 15.08
C GLY A 170 -8.20 -8.69 14.31
N LYS A 171 -9.00 -9.72 14.06
CA LYS A 171 -8.66 -10.93 13.32
C LYS A 171 -9.28 -10.90 11.94
N ILE A 172 -8.51 -11.31 10.94
CA ILE A 172 -8.95 -11.39 9.55
C ILE A 172 -8.64 -12.76 8.97
N VAL A 173 -9.59 -13.32 8.24
CA VAL A 173 -9.35 -14.45 7.34
C VAL A 173 -9.45 -13.98 5.91
N LEU A 174 -8.38 -14.20 5.16
CA LEU A 174 -8.30 -13.87 3.74
C LEU A 174 -8.51 -15.15 2.93
N LEU A 175 -9.37 -15.09 1.91
CA LEU A 175 -9.59 -16.20 0.99
C LEU A 175 -8.96 -15.84 -0.35
N SER A 176 -8.10 -16.70 -0.90
CA SER A 176 -7.44 -16.43 -2.18
C SER A 176 -7.25 -17.69 -3.00
N CYS A 177 -7.22 -17.55 -4.32
CA CYS A 177 -6.78 -18.63 -5.21
C CYS A 177 -5.27 -18.61 -5.49
N HIS A 178 -4.57 -17.58 -5.00
CA HIS A 178 -3.16 -17.35 -5.30
C HIS A 178 -2.26 -17.72 -4.12
N TYR A 179 -1.26 -18.57 -4.39
CA TYR A 179 -0.30 -19.05 -3.39
C TYR A 179 0.92 -18.14 -3.25
N ASP A 180 1.23 -17.37 -4.29
CA ASP A 180 2.41 -16.49 -4.37
C ASP A 180 2.38 -15.30 -3.40
N ILE A 181 1.22 -15.02 -2.78
CA ILE A 181 1.08 -14.01 -1.73
C ILE A 181 1.47 -14.53 -0.34
N ILE A 182 1.58 -15.85 -0.13
CA ILE A 182 1.78 -16.44 1.20
C ILE A 182 3.06 -15.87 1.86
N GLU A 183 4.17 -15.85 1.11
CA GLU A 183 5.46 -15.34 1.60
C GLU A 183 5.47 -13.83 1.79
N TRP A 184 4.53 -13.10 1.21
CA TRP A 184 4.46 -11.64 1.34
C TRP A 184 3.49 -11.22 2.44
N LEU A 185 2.33 -11.86 2.51
CA LEU A 185 1.30 -11.67 3.52
C LEU A 185 1.78 -12.10 4.90
N GLN A 186 2.59 -13.16 4.99
CA GLN A 186 3.08 -13.71 6.25
C GLN A 186 1.93 -13.99 7.23
N PRO A 187 0.91 -14.80 6.84
CA PRO A 187 -0.21 -15.10 7.71
C PRO A 187 0.25 -15.99 8.87
N ASP A 188 -0.45 -15.92 10.00
CA ASP A 188 -0.18 -16.73 11.19
C ASP A 188 -0.50 -18.22 10.93
N TRP A 189 -1.43 -18.48 10.00
CA TRP A 189 -1.76 -19.82 9.55
C TRP A 189 -2.26 -19.81 8.11
N VAL A 190 -2.05 -20.92 7.40
CA VAL A 190 -2.56 -21.16 6.04
C VAL A 190 -3.34 -22.47 6.03
N TYR A 191 -4.56 -22.45 5.52
CA TYR A 191 -5.32 -23.65 5.21
C TYR A 191 -5.40 -23.83 3.70
N ASP A 192 -4.85 -24.93 3.19
CA ASP A 192 -5.00 -25.33 1.80
C ASP A 192 -6.22 -26.23 1.65
N THR A 193 -7.23 -25.74 0.92
CA THR A 193 -8.48 -26.48 0.66
C THR A 193 -8.31 -27.63 -0.32
N ARG A 194 -7.26 -27.65 -1.14
CA ARG A 194 -6.96 -28.77 -2.05
C ARG A 194 -6.35 -29.93 -1.28
N GLU A 195 -5.42 -29.63 -0.38
CA GLU A 195 -4.74 -30.65 0.43
C GLU A 195 -5.48 -30.98 1.74
N ALA A 196 -6.52 -30.20 2.09
CA ALA A 196 -7.16 -30.22 3.39
C ALA A 196 -6.15 -30.09 4.54
N ARG A 197 -5.16 -29.21 4.36
CA ARG A 197 -3.97 -29.12 5.21
C ARG A 197 -3.81 -27.75 5.83
N LEU A 198 -3.62 -27.73 7.15
CA LEU A 198 -3.28 -26.56 7.94
C LEU A 198 -1.76 -26.43 8.12
N SER A 199 -1.22 -25.22 7.97
CA SER A 199 0.21 -24.91 8.15
C SER A 199 0.41 -23.66 9.02
N ARG A 200 1.05 -23.81 10.19
CA ARG A 200 1.27 -22.74 11.19
C ARG A 200 2.75 -22.41 11.44
N ASP A 201 3.60 -23.44 11.54
CA ASP A 201 4.97 -23.30 12.06
C ASP A 201 6.04 -23.06 10.99
N CYS A 202 5.66 -22.44 9.88
CA CYS A 202 6.62 -22.06 8.87
C CYS A 202 7.22 -20.72 9.30
N LEU A 203 8.51 -20.67 9.65
CA LEU A 203 9.29 -19.43 9.64
C LEU A 203 9.34 -18.92 8.20
N ARG A 204 8.27 -18.25 7.79
CA ARG A 204 8.18 -17.65 6.47
C ARG A 204 9.01 -16.38 6.57
N GLN A 205 10.01 -16.27 5.71
CA GLN A 205 10.71 -15.01 5.53
C GLN A 205 10.18 -14.37 4.28
N ARG A 206 9.82 -13.09 4.37
CA ARG A 206 9.50 -12.34 3.17
C ARG A 206 10.72 -12.34 2.24
N PRO A 207 10.54 -12.53 0.92
CA PRO A 207 11.64 -12.48 -0.02
C PRO A 207 12.43 -11.17 0.12
N GLN A 208 13.76 -11.28 0.19
CA GLN A 208 14.61 -10.11 0.20
C GLN A 208 14.48 -9.38 -1.14
N ILE A 209 14.29 -8.07 -1.07
CA ILE A 209 14.25 -7.21 -2.26
C ILE A 209 15.60 -6.54 -2.37
N GLN A 210 16.40 -6.97 -3.34
CA GLN A 210 17.62 -6.28 -3.71
C GLN A 210 17.25 -5.03 -4.50
N LEU A 211 17.71 -3.87 -4.03
CA LEU A 211 17.52 -2.58 -4.70
C LEU A 211 18.87 -2.08 -5.18
N ASP A 212 19.11 -2.15 -6.48
CA ASP A 212 20.32 -1.64 -7.10
C ASP A 212 20.18 -0.15 -7.36
N ILE A 213 21.13 0.66 -6.89
CA ILE A 213 21.05 2.12 -6.96
C ILE A 213 22.02 2.63 -8.01
N PHE A 214 21.49 3.38 -8.98
CA PHE A 214 22.26 3.98 -10.07
C PHE A 214 22.14 5.49 -10.04
N GLN A 215 23.29 6.17 -10.18
CA GLN A 215 23.29 7.58 -10.54
C GLN A 215 23.03 7.70 -12.05
N THR A 216 22.11 8.59 -12.43
CA THR A 216 21.68 8.79 -13.81
C THR A 216 21.59 10.28 -14.16
N SER A 217 21.39 10.55 -15.45
CA SER A 217 20.90 11.84 -15.94
C SER A 217 19.38 11.97 -15.73
N GLY A 218 18.85 13.18 -15.90
CA GLY A 218 17.41 13.44 -15.80
C GLY A 218 16.54 12.70 -16.84
N LYS A 219 17.12 11.95 -17.80
CA LYS A 219 16.38 11.23 -18.85
C LYS A 219 15.35 10.25 -18.32
N LEU A 220 15.61 9.59 -17.19
CA LEU A 220 14.69 8.61 -16.60
C LEU A 220 13.51 9.27 -15.85
N TRP A 221 13.56 10.58 -15.59
CA TRP A 221 12.47 11.29 -14.90
C TRP A 221 11.12 11.14 -15.61
N LYS A 222 11.10 11.01 -16.94
CA LYS A 222 9.88 10.83 -17.72
C LYS A 222 9.01 9.64 -17.29
N TYR A 223 9.62 8.58 -16.73
CA TYR A 223 8.90 7.41 -16.23
C TYR A 223 8.26 7.64 -14.85
N PHE A 224 8.84 8.52 -14.05
CA PHE A 224 8.38 8.81 -12.69
C PHE A 224 7.50 10.07 -12.59
N GLN A 225 7.64 10.98 -13.56
CA GLN A 225 6.88 12.23 -13.62
C GLN A 225 5.35 12.05 -13.57
N PRO A 226 4.73 11.04 -14.24
CA PRO A 226 3.29 10.82 -14.16
C PRO A 226 2.80 10.54 -12.73
N HIS A 227 3.64 9.91 -11.91
CA HIS A 227 3.34 9.54 -10.53
C HIS A 227 3.75 10.62 -9.51
N HIS A 228 4.27 11.76 -9.98
CA HIS A 228 4.58 12.89 -9.13
C HIS A 228 3.42 13.90 -9.14
N TYR A 229 2.92 14.22 -7.95
CA TYR A 229 1.76 15.09 -7.74
C TYR A 229 1.95 16.56 -8.20
N LEU A 230 3.13 16.96 -8.67
CA LEU A 230 3.40 18.28 -9.27
C LEU A 230 4.13 18.16 -10.60
N LYS A 231 3.69 18.95 -11.59
CA LYS A 231 4.43 19.17 -12.83
C LYS A 231 5.35 20.40 -12.65
N LEU A 232 6.65 20.18 -12.66
CA LEU A 232 7.66 21.22 -12.42
C LEU A 232 8.84 21.08 -13.40
N PRO A 233 9.47 22.19 -13.84
CA PRO A 233 10.66 22.17 -14.71
C PRO A 233 11.83 21.47 -14.02
N TYR A 234 12.78 20.89 -14.75
CA TYR A 234 13.91 20.17 -14.16
C TYR A 234 14.67 21.00 -13.11
N PRO A 235 15.10 20.40 -11.98
CA PRO A 235 15.84 21.15 -10.98
C PRO A 235 17.23 21.55 -11.50
N VAL A 236 17.63 22.77 -11.17
CA VAL A 236 18.93 23.31 -11.55
C VAL A 236 20.06 22.53 -10.90
N ALA A 237 21.07 22.17 -11.69
CA ALA A 237 22.27 21.45 -11.25
C ALA A 237 21.98 20.17 -10.45
N ALA A 238 20.90 19.46 -10.76
CA ALA A 238 20.55 18.23 -10.05
C ALA A 238 21.36 17.01 -10.52
N SER A 239 21.68 16.14 -9.57
CA SER A 239 22.03 14.74 -9.79
C SER A 239 20.78 13.88 -9.53
N TYR A 240 20.59 12.85 -10.36
CA TYR A 240 19.42 11.99 -10.30
C TYR A 240 19.87 10.59 -9.93
N PHE A 241 19.07 9.93 -9.10
CA PHE A 241 19.29 8.55 -8.70
C PHE A 241 18.02 7.76 -8.98
N VAL A 242 18.21 6.52 -9.44
CA VAL A 242 17.13 5.55 -9.66
C VAL A 242 17.50 4.28 -8.91
N GLY A 243 16.51 3.69 -8.24
CA GLY A 243 16.61 2.35 -7.68
C GLY A 243 15.91 1.36 -8.61
N CYS A 244 16.56 0.24 -8.88
CA CYS A 244 16.02 -0.83 -9.71
C CYS A 244 15.84 -2.11 -8.90
N VAL A 245 14.80 -2.87 -9.22
CA VAL A 245 14.59 -4.25 -8.72
C VAL A 245 14.55 -5.15 -9.93
N ASN A 246 15.38 -6.20 -9.95
CA ASN A 246 15.51 -7.11 -11.10
C ASN A 246 15.78 -6.39 -12.43
N GLY A 247 16.55 -5.30 -12.40
CA GLY A 247 16.85 -4.47 -13.58
C GLY A 247 15.77 -3.46 -13.97
N GLU A 248 14.58 -3.50 -13.37
CA GLU A 248 13.48 -2.57 -13.66
C GLU A 248 13.52 -1.35 -12.73
N PRO A 249 13.36 -0.12 -13.24
CA PRO A 249 13.41 1.10 -12.43
C PRO A 249 12.12 1.28 -11.60
N VAL A 250 12.23 1.26 -10.27
CA VAL A 250 11.07 1.27 -9.35
C VAL A 250 10.94 2.54 -8.51
N CYS A 251 12.03 3.26 -8.31
CA CYS A 251 12.02 4.50 -7.54
C CYS A 251 13.05 5.50 -8.05
N HIS A 252 12.82 6.77 -7.76
CA HIS A 252 13.61 7.89 -8.23
C HIS A 252 13.71 8.98 -7.18
N VAL A 253 14.86 9.68 -7.15
CA VAL A 253 15.05 10.90 -6.36
C VAL A 253 16.04 11.82 -7.05
N ALA A 254 15.81 13.13 -6.95
CA ALA A 254 16.73 14.15 -7.42
C ALA A 254 17.36 14.90 -6.25
N PHE A 255 18.63 15.27 -6.41
CA PHE A 255 19.40 16.04 -5.43
C PHE A 255 19.98 17.28 -6.10
N SER A 256 19.68 18.45 -5.56
CA SER A 256 20.33 19.70 -5.99
C SER A 256 21.23 20.26 -4.88
N PRO A 257 22.23 21.09 -5.20
CA PRO A 257 22.86 21.94 -4.19
C PRO A 257 21.79 22.75 -3.45
N PHE A 258 21.92 22.86 -2.14
CA PHE A 258 21.11 23.79 -1.37
C PHE A 258 21.83 25.15 -1.39
N PHE A 259 21.56 26.00 -2.40
CA PHE A 259 22.34 27.23 -2.63
C PHE A 259 22.42 28.21 -1.45
N GLN A 260 21.56 28.08 -0.45
CA GLN A 260 21.52 28.92 0.75
C GLN A 260 22.27 28.31 1.96
N SER A 261 22.80 27.09 1.85
CA SER A 261 23.45 26.37 2.95
C SER A 261 24.52 25.39 2.45
N LYS A 262 25.49 25.02 3.29
CA LYS A 262 26.38 23.89 3.00
C LYS A 262 25.60 22.57 3.10
N GLY A 263 24.95 22.16 2.01
CA GLY A 263 24.01 21.05 2.01
C GLY A 263 23.51 20.67 0.62
N TYR A 264 22.89 19.50 0.54
CA TYR A 264 22.10 19.08 -0.61
C TYR A 264 20.61 19.09 -0.29
N ARG A 265 19.77 19.26 -1.30
CA ARG A 265 18.32 19.17 -1.18
C ARG A 265 17.82 17.97 -1.98
N ALA A 266 17.31 16.97 -1.27
CA ALA A 266 16.55 15.88 -1.88
C ALA A 266 15.15 16.36 -2.26
N MET A 267 14.72 15.99 -3.45
CA MET A 267 13.44 16.38 -4.02
C MET A 267 12.96 15.31 -5.00
N ARG A 268 11.66 15.34 -5.33
CA ARG A 268 11.05 14.43 -6.32
C ARG A 268 11.32 12.95 -6.02
N LEU A 269 11.23 12.59 -4.73
CA LEU A 269 11.18 11.20 -4.35
C LEU A 269 9.87 10.60 -4.89
N VAL A 270 10.00 9.62 -5.76
CA VAL A 270 8.89 8.86 -6.33
C VAL A 270 9.20 7.38 -6.17
N VAL A 271 8.20 6.62 -5.75
CA VAL A 271 8.20 5.16 -5.80
C VAL A 271 6.98 4.79 -6.62
N LEU A 272 7.14 3.92 -7.61
CA LEU A 272 6.01 3.50 -8.44
C LEU A 272 4.93 2.85 -7.57
N PRO A 273 3.62 3.09 -7.84
CA PRO A 273 2.52 2.64 -6.99
C PRO A 273 2.59 1.17 -6.57
N GLU A 274 2.97 0.29 -7.48
CA GLU A 274 3.14 -1.15 -7.31
C GLU A 274 4.25 -1.54 -6.31
N TRP A 275 5.13 -0.61 -5.95
CA TRP A 275 6.25 -0.80 -5.01
C TRP A 275 6.10 0.00 -3.70
N GLN A 276 4.95 0.63 -3.49
CA GLN A 276 4.68 1.44 -2.31
C GLN A 276 4.29 0.60 -1.09
N GLY A 277 4.24 1.25 0.09
CA GLY A 277 3.83 0.59 1.33
C GLY A 277 4.90 -0.29 1.97
N ILE A 278 5.85 -0.84 1.23
CA ILE A 278 6.83 -1.81 1.75
C ILE A 278 8.18 -1.22 2.21
N GLY A 279 8.38 0.09 2.08
CA GLY A 279 9.55 0.79 2.64
C GLY A 279 10.68 1.11 1.65
N ILE A 280 10.55 0.74 0.37
CA ILE A 280 11.56 1.02 -0.67
C ILE A 280 11.96 2.49 -0.70
N GLY A 281 11.00 3.41 -0.71
CA GLY A 281 11.30 4.85 -0.78
C GLY A 281 12.12 5.37 0.38
N SER A 282 11.90 4.89 1.60
CA SER A 282 12.67 5.29 2.78
C SER A 282 14.08 4.68 2.76
N ALA A 283 14.21 3.39 2.44
CA ALA A 283 15.50 2.73 2.33
C ALA A 283 16.37 3.38 1.25
N PHE A 284 15.78 3.61 0.06
CA PHE A 284 16.42 4.28 -1.05
C PHE A 284 16.86 5.70 -0.73
N LEU A 285 15.98 6.52 -0.15
CA LEU A 285 16.31 7.89 0.23
C LEU A 285 17.46 7.92 1.24
N ASN A 286 17.41 7.05 2.27
CA ASN A 286 18.45 6.96 3.29
C ASN A 286 19.80 6.61 2.70
N GLU A 287 19.84 5.62 1.81
CA GLU A 287 21.08 5.16 1.21
C GLU A 287 21.71 6.24 0.32
N VAL A 288 20.92 6.91 -0.52
CA VAL A 288 21.44 8.03 -1.32
C VAL A 288 21.88 9.21 -0.43
N CYS A 289 21.18 9.48 0.68
CA CYS A 289 21.60 10.49 1.65
C CYS A 289 22.91 10.13 2.35
N ARG A 290 23.12 8.84 2.69
CA ARG A 290 24.37 8.31 3.24
C ARG A 290 25.53 8.50 2.27
N LEU A 291 25.34 8.16 0.99
CA LEU A 291 26.35 8.40 -0.06
C LEU A 291 26.78 9.88 -0.13
N HIS A 292 25.84 10.82 -0.04
CA HIS A 292 26.17 12.25 -0.01
C HIS A 292 26.91 12.67 1.26
N LEU A 293 26.54 12.11 2.41
CA LEU A 293 27.20 12.40 3.68
C LEU A 293 28.67 11.91 3.67
N GLU A 294 28.93 10.77 3.03
CA GLU A 294 30.27 10.19 2.84
C GLU A 294 31.07 10.83 1.70
N GLY A 295 30.49 11.79 0.97
CA GLY A 295 31.13 12.44 -0.18
C GLY A 295 31.14 11.57 -1.45
N LYS A 296 30.56 10.38 -1.43
CA LYS A 296 30.38 9.49 -2.59
C LYS A 296 29.21 9.90 -3.50
N GLY A 297 28.44 10.91 -3.08
CA GLY A 297 27.38 11.49 -3.89
C GLY A 297 27.92 12.54 -4.86
N ARG A 298 27.33 13.73 -4.82
CA ARG A 298 27.70 14.82 -5.74
C ARG A 298 29.06 15.46 -5.40
N CYS A 299 29.91 15.60 -6.42
CA CYS A 299 31.15 16.42 -6.41
C CYS A 299 32.17 16.10 -5.28
N GLY A 300 32.17 14.89 -4.72
CA GLY A 300 33.12 14.53 -3.66
C GLY A 300 32.87 15.21 -2.31
N ARG A 301 31.81 16.01 -2.16
CA ARG A 301 31.62 16.84 -0.95
C ARG A 301 30.76 16.13 0.09
N GLN A 302 31.28 16.07 1.31
CA GLN A 302 30.61 15.51 2.48
C GLN A 302 29.63 16.51 3.08
N TYR A 303 28.39 16.52 2.58
CA TYR A 303 27.35 17.41 3.07
C TYR A 303 26.08 16.67 3.45
N SER A 304 25.41 17.14 4.50
CA SER A 304 24.10 16.67 4.89
C SER A 304 23.05 16.97 3.82
N THR A 305 22.02 16.12 3.77
CA THR A 305 20.87 16.30 2.89
C THR A 305 19.68 16.85 3.66
N TYR A 306 18.96 17.77 3.02
CA TYR A 306 17.70 18.33 3.48
C TYR A 306 16.57 17.80 2.62
N PHE A 307 15.47 17.38 3.23
CA PHE A 307 14.31 16.84 2.54
C PHE A 307 13.04 17.52 3.07
N ASN A 308 12.22 18.04 2.16
CA ASN A 308 10.94 18.64 2.50
C ASN A 308 9.81 17.77 1.96
N THR A 309 8.86 17.42 2.82
CA THR A 309 7.69 16.66 2.40
C THR A 309 6.43 17.14 3.10
N SER A 310 5.31 16.96 2.41
CA SER A 310 3.96 17.18 2.94
C SER A 310 3.25 15.86 3.20
N HIS A 311 3.85 14.72 2.82
CA HIS A 311 3.21 13.41 2.95
C HIS A 311 3.24 12.93 4.41
N PRO A 312 2.08 12.80 5.10
CA PRO A 312 2.04 12.54 6.54
C PRO A 312 2.78 11.26 6.95
N GLN A 313 2.59 10.17 6.20
CA GLN A 313 3.28 8.90 6.46
C GLN A 313 4.79 9.00 6.33
N LEU A 314 5.30 9.71 5.33
CA LEU A 314 6.74 9.89 5.16
C LEU A 314 7.31 10.74 6.30
N CYS A 315 6.62 11.82 6.70
CA CYS A 315 6.99 12.60 7.89
C CYS A 315 7.10 11.71 9.14
N ASN A 316 6.08 10.89 9.39
CA ASN A 316 6.06 9.99 10.55
C ASN A 316 7.15 8.92 10.49
N SER A 317 7.46 8.41 9.29
CA SER A 317 8.57 7.48 9.07
C SER A 317 9.91 8.15 9.40
N LEU A 318 10.17 9.34 8.87
CA LEU A 318 11.42 10.06 9.08
C LEU A 318 11.63 10.42 10.55
N ARG A 319 10.59 10.83 11.29
CA ARG A 319 10.70 11.11 12.74
C ARG A 319 11.15 9.93 13.59
N ARG A 320 10.81 8.71 13.18
CA ARG A 320 11.14 7.47 13.92
C ARG A 320 12.55 6.98 13.62
N GLN A 321 13.17 7.48 12.56
CA GLN A 321 14.49 7.04 12.12
C GLN A 321 15.58 7.88 12.79
N LYS A 322 16.52 7.23 13.47
CA LYS A 322 17.64 7.88 14.17
C LYS A 322 18.50 8.79 13.27
N GLY A 323 18.57 8.48 11.97
CA GLY A 323 19.36 9.24 11.01
C GLY A 323 18.76 10.59 10.57
N TRP A 324 17.57 10.96 11.05
CA TRP A 324 16.86 12.17 10.63
C TRP A 324 16.52 13.08 11.80
N ILE A 325 16.68 14.39 11.58
CA ILE A 325 16.26 15.44 12.51
C ILE A 325 15.22 16.32 11.83
N GLN A 326 14.07 16.52 12.47
CA GLN A 326 13.08 17.49 11.99
C GLN A 326 13.61 18.91 12.22
N ARG A 327 13.65 19.72 11.15
CA ARG A 327 14.13 21.11 11.15
C ARG A 327 13.01 22.14 11.13
N SER A 328 11.89 21.80 10.49
CA SER A 328 10.73 22.68 10.43
C SER A 328 9.44 21.88 10.33
N ALA A 329 8.37 22.49 10.83
CA ALA A 329 7.01 21.96 10.77
C ALA A 329 6.05 23.12 10.50
N THR A 330 6.02 23.61 9.27
CA THR A 330 5.03 24.64 8.89
C THR A 330 3.73 23.90 8.56
N LEU A 331 2.73 23.96 9.45
CA LEU A 331 1.47 23.22 9.29
C LEU A 331 0.38 24.00 8.54
N TYR A 332 0.57 25.31 8.34
CA TYR A 332 -0.36 26.19 7.64
C TYR A 332 0.30 26.87 6.44
N GLY A 333 -0.47 27.08 5.37
CA GLY A 333 0.02 27.77 4.18
C GLY A 333 0.31 29.25 4.45
N CYS A 334 1.37 29.78 3.81
CA CYS A 334 1.55 31.22 3.74
C CYS A 334 0.42 31.85 2.90
N ASN A 335 -0.08 33.01 3.32
CA ASN A 335 -1.13 33.74 2.62
C ASN A 335 -0.65 34.19 1.22
N LYS A 336 -1.30 33.67 0.16
CA LYS A 336 -1.00 33.97 -1.25
C LYS A 336 -0.99 35.47 -1.55
N ALA A 337 -1.95 36.21 -0.97
CA ALA A 337 -2.04 37.65 -1.15
C ALA A 337 -0.83 38.38 -0.54
N ARG A 338 -0.32 37.89 0.59
CA ARG A 338 0.89 38.43 1.24
C ARG A 338 2.15 38.19 0.40
N ASN A 339 2.26 37.03 -0.26
CA ASN A 339 3.38 36.76 -1.17
C ASN A 339 3.34 37.68 -2.40
N ILE A 340 2.16 37.82 -3.03
CA ILE A 340 1.96 38.73 -4.17
C ILE A 340 2.32 40.17 -3.77
N ALA A 341 1.89 40.62 -2.60
CA ALA A 341 2.22 41.94 -2.07
C ALA A 341 3.74 42.12 -1.87
N SER A 342 4.44 41.09 -1.36
CA SER A 342 5.90 41.12 -1.20
C SER A 342 6.65 41.16 -2.53
N LEU A 343 6.19 40.42 -3.55
CA LEU A 343 6.80 40.40 -4.88
C LEU A 343 6.62 41.76 -5.57
N LYS A 344 5.41 42.35 -5.49
CA LYS A 344 5.14 43.72 -5.96
C LYS A 344 6.01 44.75 -5.24
N LYS A 345 6.18 44.63 -3.92
CA LYS A 345 7.06 45.50 -3.12
C LYS A 345 8.54 45.39 -3.55
N SER A 346 8.93 44.23 -4.06
CA SER A 346 10.28 43.96 -4.57
C SER A 346 10.46 44.30 -6.06
N LYS A 347 9.50 45.04 -6.66
CA LYS A 347 9.48 45.41 -8.09
C LYS A 347 9.56 44.23 -9.07
N GLN A 348 9.11 43.05 -8.65
CA GLN A 348 8.92 41.91 -9.54
C GLN A 348 7.47 41.89 -10.03
N ASP A 349 7.26 41.63 -11.32
CA ASP A 349 5.92 41.45 -11.90
C ASP A 349 5.45 40.01 -11.65
N PRO A 350 4.57 39.75 -10.67
CA PRO A 350 4.24 38.40 -10.27
C PRO A 350 3.22 37.82 -11.26
N LYS A 351 3.62 36.87 -12.10
CA LYS A 351 2.71 36.02 -12.92
C LYS A 351 1.87 35.03 -12.08
N GLY A 352 1.79 35.25 -10.77
CA GLY A 352 1.17 34.39 -9.75
C GLY A 352 1.80 34.61 -8.37
N GLY A 353 1.11 34.17 -7.32
CA GLY A 353 1.64 34.13 -5.94
C GLY A 353 2.01 32.71 -5.54
N TYR A 354 3.12 32.55 -4.81
CA TYR A 354 3.47 31.30 -4.13
C TYR A 354 2.81 31.25 -2.74
N GLY A 355 2.28 30.09 -2.35
CA GLY A 355 1.44 29.96 -1.15
C GLY A 355 -0.05 30.14 -1.44
N GLY A 356 -0.91 29.86 -0.46
CA GLY A 356 -2.37 29.85 -0.59
C GLY A 356 -3.02 28.47 -0.57
N HIS A 357 -2.24 27.39 -0.64
CA HIS A 357 -2.70 26.05 -0.32
C HIS A 357 -2.40 25.79 1.16
N PHE A 358 -3.28 25.10 1.90
CA PHE A 358 -3.04 24.55 3.25
C PHE A 358 -1.94 23.48 3.21
N ARG A 359 -0.77 23.84 2.70
CA ARG A 359 0.30 22.89 2.45
C ARG A 359 1.19 22.87 3.67
N ALA A 360 0.93 21.92 4.55
CA ALA A 360 1.84 21.58 5.61
C ALA A 360 3.17 21.10 4.98
N ILE A 361 4.24 21.86 5.12
CA ILE A 361 5.58 21.48 4.67
C ILE A 361 6.43 21.21 5.89
N GLN A 362 6.93 19.99 5.98
CA GLN A 362 7.83 19.58 7.05
C GLN A 362 9.22 19.37 6.48
N GLY A 363 10.21 20.02 7.08
CA GLY A 363 11.61 19.94 6.69
C GLY A 363 12.38 19.00 7.61
N PHE A 364 13.17 18.12 7.01
CA PHE A 364 14.03 17.16 7.70
C PHE A 364 15.47 17.31 7.21
N LYS A 365 16.44 17.06 8.11
CA LYS A 365 17.87 16.98 7.79
C LYS A 365 18.36 15.56 8.10
N TYR A 366 18.99 14.92 7.13
CA TYR A 366 19.69 13.66 7.33
C TYR A 366 21.05 13.94 7.97
N VAL A 367 21.33 13.27 9.08
CA VAL A 367 22.57 13.42 9.86
C VAL A 367 23.38 12.12 9.94
N GLY A 368 22.89 11.03 9.35
CA GLY A 368 23.48 9.70 9.49
C GLY A 368 23.10 9.04 10.81
N ILE A 369 23.25 7.71 10.89
CA ILE A 369 23.11 6.99 12.16
C ILE A 369 24.42 7.23 12.90
N GLN A 370 24.41 8.08 13.94
CA GLN A 370 25.51 8.10 14.88
C GLN A 370 25.53 6.70 15.54
N GLY A 371 26.59 5.94 15.29
CA GLY A 371 26.82 4.71 16.03
C GLY A 371 26.94 5.09 17.50
N ASN A 372 26.13 4.46 18.36
CA ASN A 372 26.62 4.22 19.70
C ASN A 372 27.69 3.14 19.50
N GLU A 373 28.95 3.50 19.72
CA GLU A 373 29.95 2.53 20.19
C GLU A 373 29.43 1.81 21.44
#